data_AF-A0A525IJV8-F1
#
_entry.id   AF-A0A525IJV8-F1
#
_cell.length_a   1.000
_cell.length_b   1.000
_cell.length_c   1.000
_cell.angle_alpha   90.00
_cell.angle_beta   90.00
_cell.angle_gamma   90.00
#
_symmetry.space_group_name_H-M   'P 1'
#
loop_
_entity.id
_entity.type
_entity.pdbx_description
1 polymer ?
#
loop_
_entity_poly.entity_id
_entity_poly.type
_entity_poly.pdbx_seq_one_letter_code
_entity_poly.pdbx_strand_id
1 'polypeptide(L)'
;MTYGLLVREPRYFDLGVLFGRIERFEAHCRRRAPQVHSEPPRALDMALLREGGEFERAWAEEIAALIAQKRNDNAKTRMATRRARAATNRVALRIETARATGLAGLKVKARVMLWRRNGEPFAMADEGWQASHAAN
;
A
#
# COMPACT_ATOMS: atom_id res chain seq x y z
N MET A 1 14.86 -33.44 -17.19
CA MET A 1 13.61 -33.18 -16.44
C MET A 1 13.78 -31.90 -15.64
N THR A 2 13.42 -30.76 -16.24
CA THR A 2 13.53 -29.44 -15.62
C THR A 2 12.19 -29.13 -14.95
N TYR A 3 12.20 -29.13 -13.62
CA TYR A 3 11.06 -28.69 -12.82
C TYR A 3 10.86 -27.18 -13.06
N GLY A 4 9.89 -26.85 -13.91
CA GLY A 4 9.37 -25.50 -14.04
C GLY A 4 8.78 -25.10 -12.69
N LEU A 5 9.50 -24.26 -11.95
CA LEU A 5 8.96 -23.46 -10.87
C LEU A 5 7.84 -22.63 -11.46
N LEU A 6 6.61 -23.16 -11.41
CA LEU A 6 5.39 -22.39 -11.54
C LEU A 6 5.40 -21.41 -10.37
N VAL A 7 6.06 -20.27 -10.58
CA VAL A 7 5.84 -19.06 -9.80
C VAL A 7 4.36 -18.78 -9.97
N ARG A 8 3.58 -19.27 -9.01
CA ARG A 8 2.15 -19.04 -8.91
C ARG A 8 2.02 -17.53 -8.88
N GLU A 9 1.63 -16.94 -10.02
CA GLU A 9 1.45 -15.50 -10.12
C GLU A 9 0.64 -15.06 -8.90
N PRO A 10 1.12 -14.09 -8.11
CA PRO A 10 0.35 -13.60 -6.98
C PRO A 10 -0.98 -13.19 -7.57
N ARG A 11 -2.06 -13.86 -7.14
CA ARG A 11 -3.43 -13.57 -7.59
C ARG A 11 -3.66 -12.09 -7.29
N TYR A 12 -3.45 -11.24 -8.30
CA TYR A 12 -3.72 -9.84 -8.21
C TYR A 12 -5.22 -9.76 -7.94
N PHE A 13 -5.57 -9.42 -6.70
CA PHE A 13 -6.91 -8.98 -6.40
C PHE A 13 -7.15 -7.80 -7.35
N ASP A 14 -8.20 -7.85 -8.17
CA ASP A 14 -8.42 -6.82 -9.18
C ASP A 14 -8.73 -5.48 -8.47
N LEU A 15 -7.90 -4.46 -8.72
CA LEU A 15 -8.10 -3.10 -8.19
C LEU A 15 -9.46 -2.54 -8.61
N GLY A 16 -9.93 -2.84 -9.83
CA GLY A 16 -11.26 -2.45 -10.30
C GLY A 16 -12.36 -3.08 -9.46
N VAL A 17 -12.22 -4.35 -9.07
CA VAL A 17 -13.16 -5.02 -8.16
C VAL A 17 -13.13 -4.39 -6.76
N LEU A 18 -11.95 -4.01 -6.25
CA LEU A 18 -11.82 -3.38 -4.95
C LEU A 18 -12.42 -1.97 -4.91
N PHE A 19 -12.07 -1.11 -5.88
CA PHE A 19 -12.62 0.23 -5.98
C PHE A 19 -14.13 0.20 -6.22
N GLY A 20 -14.62 -0.69 -7.09
CA GLY A 20 -16.06 -0.88 -7.28
C GLY A 20 -16.78 -1.42 -6.03
N ARG A 21 -16.10 -2.15 -5.13
CA ARG A 21 -16.66 -2.50 -3.82
C ARG A 21 -16.71 -1.30 -2.87
N ILE A 22 -15.68 -0.46 -2.86
CA ILE A 22 -15.64 0.78 -2.07
C ILE A 22 -16.77 1.71 -2.51
N GLU A 23 -16.89 1.96 -3.81
CA GLU A 23 -17.93 2.84 -4.38
C GLU A 23 -19.34 2.35 -4.06
N ARG A 24 -19.61 1.06 -4.22
CA ARG A 24 -20.91 0.47 -3.85
C ARG A 24 -21.21 0.63 -2.36
N PHE A 25 -20.21 0.47 -1.49
CA PHE A 25 -20.38 0.63 -0.05
C PHE A 25 -20.63 2.10 0.31
N GLU A 26 -19.89 3.03 -0.29
CA GLU A 26 -20.10 4.47 -0.09
C GLU A 26 -21.45 4.95 -0.64
N ALA A 27 -21.92 4.40 -1.76
CA ALA A 27 -23.26 4.67 -2.30
C ALA A 27 -24.36 4.10 -1.39
N HIS A 28 -24.16 2.91 -0.82
CA HIS A 28 -25.08 2.31 0.14
C HIS A 28 -25.18 3.11 1.43
N CYS A 29 -24.05 3.57 1.99
CA CYS A 29 -24.03 4.45 3.17
C CYS A 29 -24.73 5.80 2.90
N ARG A 30 -24.50 6.41 1.73
CA ARG A 30 -25.13 7.69 1.35
C ARG A 30 -26.65 7.58 1.23
N ARG A 31 -27.17 6.45 0.73
CA ARG A 31 -28.63 6.22 0.60
C ARG A 31 -29.34 5.95 1.94
N ARG A 32 -28.60 5.72 3.04
CA ARG A 32 -29.15 5.23 4.32
C ARG A 32 -29.14 6.21 5.50
N ALA A 33 -28.69 7.45 5.36
CA ALA A 33 -28.70 8.39 6.49
C ALA A 33 -30.03 9.19 6.51
N PRO A 34 -30.79 9.12 7.63
CA PRO A 34 -30.38 9.83 8.83
C PRO A 34 -30.30 8.93 10.08
N GLN A 35 -29.31 9.24 10.93
CA GLN A 35 -28.91 8.62 12.19
C GLN A 35 -27.72 7.65 12.09
N VAL A 36 -26.56 8.24 12.40
CA VAL A 36 -25.24 7.62 12.56
C VAL A 36 -25.28 6.74 13.80
N HIS A 37 -25.78 5.52 13.67
CA HIS A 37 -25.21 4.42 14.42
C HIS A 37 -24.07 3.88 13.57
N SER A 38 -22.88 4.45 13.78
CA SER A 38 -21.64 3.80 13.38
C SER A 38 -21.60 2.46 14.08
N GLU A 39 -22.07 1.40 13.44
CA GLU A 39 -21.85 0.04 13.94
C GLU A 39 -20.35 -0.06 14.23
N PRO A 40 -19.96 -0.39 15.48
CA PRO A 40 -18.56 -0.49 15.84
C PRO A 40 -17.87 -1.43 14.84
N PRO A 41 -16.68 -1.07 14.34
CA PRO A 41 -15.99 -1.90 13.35
C PRO A 41 -15.94 -3.32 13.88
N ARG A 42 -16.40 -4.28 13.07
CA ARG A 42 -16.37 -5.70 13.45
C ARG A 42 -14.94 -6.06 13.84
N ALA A 43 -14.76 -7.02 14.76
CA ALA A 43 -13.44 -7.35 15.29
C ALA A 43 -12.35 -7.57 14.21
N LEU A 44 -12.74 -8.11 13.04
CA LEU A 44 -11.88 -8.27 11.88
C LEU A 44 -11.41 -6.93 11.26
N ASP A 45 -12.30 -5.94 11.18
CA ASP A 45 -11.97 -4.60 10.69
C ASP A 45 -11.07 -3.84 11.69
N MET A 46 -11.24 -4.07 13.01
CA MET A 46 -10.33 -3.51 14.02
C MET A 46 -8.90 -4.05 13.90
N ALA A 47 -8.76 -5.36 13.63
CA ALA A 47 -7.45 -5.97 13.37
C ALA A 47 -6.80 -5.36 12.12
N LEU A 48 -7.57 -5.21 11.03
CA LEU A 48 -7.11 -4.56 9.81
C LEU A 48 -6.70 -3.10 10.02
N LEU A 49 -7.40 -2.35 10.88
CA LEU A 49 -7.03 -0.98 11.20
C LEU A 49 -5.71 -0.89 11.98
N ARG A 50 -5.47 -1.81 12.93
CA ARG A 50 -4.20 -1.91 13.65
C ARG A 50 -3.05 -2.24 12.69
N GLU A 51 -3.25 -3.23 11.85
CA GLU A 51 -2.32 -3.61 10.79
C GLU A 51 -2.07 -2.44 9.82
N GLY A 52 -3.11 -1.67 9.47
CA GLY A 52 -2.99 -0.45 8.67
C GLY A 52 -2.10 0.61 9.33
N GLY A 53 -2.22 0.81 10.65
CA GLY A 53 -1.32 1.70 11.39
C GLY A 53 0.12 1.18 11.45
N GLU A 54 0.32 -0.13 11.57
CA GLU A 54 1.65 -0.74 11.45
C GLU A 54 2.25 -0.56 10.05
N PHE A 55 1.42 -0.70 9.02
CA PHE A 55 1.83 -0.52 7.63
C PHE A 55 2.29 0.92 7.36
N GLU A 56 1.52 1.93 7.78
CA GLU A 56 1.90 3.34 7.57
C GLU A 56 3.19 3.71 8.31
N ARG A 57 3.43 3.14 9.50
CA ARG A 57 4.71 3.32 10.21
C ARG A 57 5.89 2.67 9.48
N ALA A 58 5.74 1.41 9.08
CA ALA A 58 6.78 0.70 8.32
C ALA A 58 7.06 1.41 6.98
N TRP A 59 6.03 1.90 6.31
CA TRP A 59 6.18 2.66 5.08
C TRP A 59 6.89 4.01 5.32
N ALA A 60 6.57 4.74 6.39
CA ALA A 60 7.31 5.97 6.73
C ALA A 60 8.81 5.71 6.95
N GLU A 61 9.17 4.59 7.59
CA GLU A 61 10.57 4.17 7.73
C GLU A 61 11.23 3.83 6.39
N GLU A 62 10.49 3.18 5.48
CA GLU A 62 10.95 2.91 4.11
C GLU A 62 11.20 4.21 3.34
N ILE A 63 10.30 5.20 3.42
CA ILE A 63 10.49 6.52 2.81
C ILE A 63 11.74 7.20 3.37
N ALA A 64 11.92 7.18 4.69
CA ALA A 64 13.09 7.77 5.33
C ALA A 64 14.40 7.10 4.87
N ALA A 65 14.41 5.78 4.73
CA ALA A 65 15.54 5.03 4.22
C ALA A 65 15.85 5.36 2.75
N LEU A 66 14.81 5.50 1.90
CA LEU A 66 14.97 5.91 0.50
C LEU A 66 15.52 7.33 0.38
N ILE A 67 15.04 8.27 1.20
CA ILE A 67 15.58 9.63 1.24
C ILE A 67 17.06 9.60 1.65
N ALA A 68 17.43 8.81 2.67
CA ALA A 68 18.81 8.67 3.11
C ALA A 68 19.70 8.07 2.01
N GLN A 69 19.20 7.06 1.28
CA GLN A 69 19.91 6.49 0.14
C GLN A 69 20.06 7.49 -1.01
N LYS A 70 19.02 8.26 -1.34
CA LYS A 70 19.09 9.31 -2.38
C LYS A 70 20.12 10.39 -2.02
N ARG A 71 20.24 10.74 -0.74
CA ARG A 71 21.23 11.71 -0.25
C ARG A 71 22.66 11.16 -0.23
N ASN A 72 22.84 9.88 0.05
CA ASN A 72 24.15 9.24 0.14
C ASN A 72 24.03 7.77 -0.25
N ASP A 73 24.24 7.48 -1.53
CA ASP A 73 24.08 6.13 -2.07
C ASP A 73 25.32 5.29 -1.78
N ASN A 74 25.23 4.49 -0.71
CA ASN A 74 26.30 3.58 -0.30
C ASN A 74 25.71 2.25 0.17
N ALA A 75 26.59 1.26 0.40
CA ALA A 75 26.17 -0.08 0.78
C ALA A 75 25.29 -0.10 2.05
N LYS A 76 25.56 0.80 3.02
CA LYS A 76 24.81 0.90 4.27
C LYS A 76 23.39 1.41 4.03
N THR A 77 23.22 2.49 3.26
CA THR A 77 21.89 3.06 2.96
C THR A 77 21.08 2.13 2.07
N ARG A 78 21.69 1.49 1.06
CA ARG A 78 21.05 0.44 0.26
C ARG A 78 20.55 -0.73 1.11
N MET A 79 21.36 -1.19 2.07
CA MET A 79 20.95 -2.27 2.98
C MET A 79 19.81 -1.83 3.92
N ALA A 80 19.85 -0.59 4.43
CA ALA A 80 18.78 -0.04 5.24
C ALA A 80 17.45 0.03 4.47
N THR A 81 17.47 0.53 3.23
CA THR A 81 16.31 0.55 2.34
C THR A 81 15.75 -0.84 2.10
N ARG A 82 16.60 -1.82 1.78
CA ARG A 82 16.17 -3.22 1.57
C ARG A 82 15.48 -3.80 2.81
N ARG A 83 16.02 -3.53 4.01
CA ARG A 83 15.43 -3.97 5.28
C ARG A 83 14.09 -3.29 5.55
N ALA A 84 14.00 -1.98 5.34
CA ALA A 84 12.76 -1.23 5.54
C ALA A 84 11.66 -1.71 4.57
N ARG A 85 11.98 -1.84 3.28
CA ARG A 85 11.05 -2.39 2.28
C ARG A 85 10.62 -3.82 2.59
N ALA A 86 11.52 -4.65 3.12
CA ALA A 86 11.15 -6.00 3.57
C ALA A 86 10.19 -5.98 4.77
N ALA A 87 10.35 -5.04 5.70
CA ALA A 87 9.42 -4.85 6.82
C ALA A 87 8.04 -4.38 6.33
N THR A 88 7.98 -3.36 5.46
CA THR A 88 6.71 -2.90 4.85
C THR A 88 6.01 -4.04 4.10
N ASN A 89 6.76 -4.81 3.30
CA ASN A 89 6.23 -5.96 2.57
C ASN A 89 5.61 -7.04 3.47
N ARG A 90 6.21 -7.31 4.63
CA ARG A 90 5.66 -8.31 5.58
C ARG A 90 4.29 -7.87 6.11
N VAL A 91 4.15 -6.60 6.48
CA VAL A 91 2.87 -6.05 6.95
C VAL A 91 1.84 -6.04 5.81
N ALA A 92 2.25 -5.59 4.62
CA ALA A 92 1.42 -5.59 3.42
C ALA A 92 0.83 -6.99 3.11
N LEU A 93 1.64 -8.05 3.20
CA LEU A 93 1.20 -9.43 3.00
C LEU A 93 0.13 -9.87 4.02
N ARG A 94 0.26 -9.47 5.29
CA ARG A 94 -0.76 -9.75 6.32
C ARG A 94 -2.08 -9.04 5.98
N ILE A 95 -2.02 -7.78 5.58
CA ILE A 95 -3.22 -7.00 5.20
C ILE A 95 -3.91 -7.57 3.96
N GLU A 96 -3.15 -7.99 2.95
CA GLU A 96 -3.70 -8.57 1.72
C GLU A 96 -4.47 -9.86 1.97
N THR A 97 -3.96 -10.71 2.86
CA THR A 97 -4.57 -12.00 3.20
C THR A 97 -5.72 -11.86 4.19
N ALA A 98 -5.76 -10.78 4.97
CA ALA A 98 -6.83 -10.50 5.92
C ALA A 98 -8.19 -10.20 5.24
N ARG A 99 -9.28 -10.63 5.88
CA ARG A 99 -10.65 -10.40 5.40
C ARG A 99 -11.14 -9.01 5.85
N ALA A 100 -11.53 -8.17 4.89
CA ALA A 100 -12.19 -6.90 5.14
C ALA A 100 -13.71 -7.05 4.99
N THR A 101 -14.46 -6.58 5.98
CA THR A 101 -15.94 -6.62 5.97
C THR A 101 -16.56 -5.24 5.91
N GLY A 102 -15.87 -4.23 6.43
CA GLY A 102 -16.30 -2.84 6.44
C GLY A 102 -15.49 -1.95 5.49
N LEU A 103 -16.02 -0.74 5.24
CA LEU A 103 -15.38 0.27 4.40
C LEU A 103 -13.98 0.62 4.88
N ALA A 104 -13.78 0.76 6.19
CA ALA A 104 -12.49 1.10 6.77
C ALA A 104 -11.42 0.03 6.48
N GLY A 105 -11.76 -1.25 6.65
CA GLY A 105 -10.87 -2.36 6.29
C GLY A 105 -10.59 -2.42 4.78
N LEU A 106 -11.59 -2.15 3.94
CA LEU A 106 -11.41 -2.08 2.48
C LEU A 106 -10.46 -0.93 2.06
N LYS A 107 -10.55 0.23 2.72
CA LYS A 107 -9.65 1.38 2.47
C LYS A 107 -8.20 1.04 2.82
N VAL A 108 -7.96 0.34 3.94
CA VAL A 108 -6.62 -0.15 4.30
C VAL A 108 -6.07 -1.10 3.23
N LYS A 109 -6.87 -2.05 2.76
CA LYS A 109 -6.44 -2.97 1.68
C LYS A 109 -6.12 -2.22 0.38
N ALA A 110 -6.95 -1.26 0.00
CA ALA A 110 -6.73 -0.45 -1.20
C ALA A 110 -5.41 0.34 -1.11
N ARG A 111 -5.11 0.90 0.07
CA ARG A 111 -3.87 1.62 0.33
C ARG A 111 -2.64 0.74 0.14
N VAL A 112 -2.64 -0.47 0.69
CA VAL A 112 -1.55 -1.45 0.51
C VAL A 112 -1.37 -1.85 -0.95
N MET A 113 -2.47 -2.06 -1.67
CA MET A 113 -2.40 -2.43 -3.08
C MET A 113 -1.89 -1.29 -3.96
N LEU A 114 -2.27 -0.05 -3.65
CA LEU A 114 -1.71 1.14 -4.30
C LEU A 114 -0.21 1.26 -4.04
N TRP A 115 0.24 1.06 -2.80
CA TRP A 115 1.66 1.02 -2.47
C TRP A 115 2.41 -0.06 -3.27
N ARG A 116 1.86 -1.27 -3.38
CA ARG A 116 2.48 -2.35 -4.17
C ARG A 116 2.59 -2.02 -5.65
N ARG A 117 1.51 -1.49 -6.22
CA ARG A 117 1.45 -1.13 -7.64
C ARG A 117 2.37 0.03 -7.96
N ASN A 118 2.39 1.04 -7.11
CA ASN A 118 3.20 2.24 -7.26
C ASN A 118 4.52 2.08 -6.49
N GLY A 119 5.09 0.87 -6.46
CA GLY A 119 6.20 0.43 -5.60
C GLY A 119 7.54 1.17 -5.75
N GLU A 120 7.51 2.41 -6.21
CA GLU A 120 8.55 3.40 -6.11
C GLU A 120 8.01 4.64 -5.40
N PRO A 121 8.47 4.91 -4.18
CA PRO A 121 8.57 6.27 -3.74
C PRO A 121 9.62 6.94 -4.65
N PHE A 122 9.17 7.78 -5.58
CA PHE A 122 9.98 8.62 -6.49
C PHE A 122 10.57 8.01 -7.79
N ALA A 123 9.76 7.33 -8.62
CA ALA A 123 9.80 7.74 -10.03
C ALA A 123 8.78 8.85 -10.22
N MET A 124 9.11 9.85 -11.04
CA MET A 124 8.30 11.03 -11.37
C MET A 124 8.49 12.29 -10.49
N ALA A 125 9.75 12.69 -10.26
CA ALA A 125 10.07 14.12 -10.11
C ALA A 125 11.50 14.52 -10.56
N ASP A 126 12.26 13.66 -11.25
CA ASP A 126 13.64 14.01 -11.69
C ASP A 126 13.87 13.98 -13.21
N GLU A 127 12.96 13.42 -14.02
CA GLU A 127 13.16 13.36 -15.49
C GLU A 127 12.43 14.49 -16.26
N GLY A 128 11.79 15.43 -15.54
CA GLY A 128 11.12 16.59 -16.15
C GLY A 128 11.75 17.95 -15.84
N TRP A 129 12.69 18.05 -14.88
CA TRP A 129 13.25 19.35 -14.50
C TRP A 129 14.54 19.69 -15.28
N GLN A 130 15.35 18.70 -15.67
CA GLN A 130 16.62 18.99 -16.38
C GLN A 130 16.45 19.33 -17.86
N ALA A 131 15.33 18.95 -18.51
CA ALA A 131 15.08 19.29 -19.91
C ALA A 131 14.66 20.77 -20.12
N SER A 132 14.27 21.50 -19.07
CA SER A 132 13.85 22.91 -19.18
C SER A 132 14.95 23.92 -18.84
N HIS A 133 16.13 23.48 -18.40
CA HIS A 133 17.24 24.36 -17.99
C HIS A 133 18.56 24.13 -18.74
N ALA A 134 18.59 23.24 -19.74
CA ALA A 134 19.73 23.07 -20.65
C ALA A 134 19.56 23.81 -21.99
N ALA A 135 18.51 24.63 -22.12
CA ALA A 135 18.26 25.50 -23.28
C ALA A 135 18.14 26.95 -22.82
N ASN A 136 19.24 27.50 -22.30
CA ASN A 136 19.51 28.94 -22.26
C ASN A 136 21.02 29.17 -22.19
#